data_AF-A0A1F9N706-F1
#
_entry.id   AF-A0A1F9N706-F1
#
_cell.length_a   1.000
_cell.length_b   1.000
_cell.length_c   1.000
_cell.angle_alpha   90.00
_cell.angle_beta   90.00
_cell.angle_gamma   90.00
#
_symmetry.space_group_name_H-M   'P 1'
#
loop_
_entity.id
_entity.type
_entity.pdbx_description
1 polymer ?
#
loop_
_entity_poly.entity_id
_entity_poly.type
_entity_poly.pdbx_seq_one_letter_code
_entity_poly.pdbx_strand_id
1 'polypeptide(L)'
;MARSTCRSSAARWSAPRASSVSGDSTGRRSRRGATVAEQGSYAGQQRFFHYIRQHRKGVLRLGRFQRDDDGTLHEKGVDVLIAIDLVRLAAEGGYDTAVLFSGDADLVPAIEMVRQVYRRRVEVAIPDVAACHVRQVADAYREIDAPLFKKVMLGALGGSTEKR
;
A
#
# COMPACT_ATOMS: atom_id res chain seq x y z
N MET A 1 20.29 0.96 -26.39
CA MET A 1 18.97 1.11 -27.05
C MET A 1 17.94 0.56 -26.06
N ALA A 2 16.93 1.25 -25.54
CA ALA A 2 16.26 2.50 -25.87
C ALA A 2 16.05 3.33 -24.59
N ARG A 3 16.26 4.65 -24.64
CA ARG A 3 15.90 5.57 -23.53
C ARG A 3 14.48 6.05 -23.80
N SER A 4 13.50 5.51 -23.07
CA SER A 4 12.13 6.00 -23.11
C SER A 4 12.03 7.29 -22.29
N THR A 5 11.97 8.43 -22.97
CA THR A 5 11.78 9.74 -22.35
C THR A 5 10.33 9.88 -21.90
N CYS A 6 10.10 9.89 -20.58
CA CYS A 6 8.82 10.25 -19.98
C CYS A 6 8.70 11.78 -19.98
N ARG A 7 7.66 12.30 -20.64
CA ARG A 7 7.45 13.74 -20.87
C ARG A 7 6.47 14.27 -19.83
N SER A 8 6.93 15.10 -18.89
CA SER A 8 6.08 15.72 -17.88
C SER A 8 5.44 17.00 -18.43
N SER A 9 4.11 17.00 -18.60
CA SER A 9 3.34 18.22 -18.92
C SER A 9 2.95 18.94 -17.64
N ALA A 10 3.51 20.12 -17.40
CA ALA A 10 3.11 21.00 -16.31
C ALA A 10 1.79 21.71 -16.66
N ALA A 11 0.69 21.32 -16.01
CA ALA A 11 -0.58 22.03 -16.09
C ALA A 11 -0.64 23.13 -15.01
N ARG A 12 -0.71 24.38 -15.47
CA ARG A 12 -0.88 25.61 -14.68
C ARG A 12 -2.30 25.63 -14.10
N TRP A 13 -2.43 25.53 -12.79
CA TRP A 13 -3.71 25.69 -12.07
C TRP A 13 -3.96 27.18 -11.74
N SER A 14 -5.15 27.67 -12.09
CA SER A 14 -5.67 28.99 -11.71
C SER A 14 -6.84 28.78 -10.75
N ALA A 15 -6.76 29.36 -9.56
CA ALA A 15 -7.78 29.23 -8.51
C ALA A 15 -9.07 30.04 -8.84
N PRO A 16 -10.28 29.51 -8.62
CA PRO A 16 -11.50 30.30 -8.68
C PRO A 16 -11.82 30.99 -7.34
N ARG A 17 -12.36 32.22 -7.44
CA ARG A 17 -12.80 33.08 -6.34
C ARG A 17 -14.02 32.48 -5.63
N ALA A 18 -14.02 32.56 -4.31
CA ALA A 18 -15.14 32.17 -3.45
C ALA A 18 -16.33 33.12 -3.62
N SER A 19 -17.52 32.57 -3.84
CA SER A 19 -18.81 33.22 -3.59
C SER A 19 -19.50 32.53 -2.41
N SER A 20 -19.97 33.35 -1.48
CA SER A 20 -20.70 32.95 -0.28
C SER A 20 -22.07 32.39 -0.62
N VAL A 21 -22.40 31.20 -0.10
CA VAL A 21 -23.78 30.67 -0.10
C VAL A 21 -24.18 30.37 1.35
N SER A 22 -25.19 31.12 1.78
CA SER A 22 -25.97 30.97 3.01
C SER A 22 -26.72 29.63 3.05
N GLY A 23 -26.73 28.99 4.23
CA GLY A 23 -27.34 27.69 4.45
C GLY A 23 -28.84 27.72 4.77
N ASP A 24 -29.51 26.62 4.44
CA ASP A 24 -30.63 25.94 5.12
C ASP A 24 -31.03 24.75 4.21
N SER A 25 -31.58 23.61 4.60
CA SER A 25 -31.97 22.97 5.85
C SER A 25 -32.16 21.46 5.53
N THR A 26 -32.05 20.61 6.56
CA THR A 26 -32.76 19.31 6.69
C THR A 26 -32.90 18.38 5.48
N GLY A 27 -31.88 17.54 5.25
CA GLY A 27 -31.94 16.37 4.35
C GLY A 27 -31.73 15.05 5.08
N ARG A 28 -32.82 14.33 5.34
CA ARG A 28 -32.91 13.00 5.98
C ARG A 28 -31.79 12.05 5.50
N ARG A 29 -30.85 11.70 6.39
CA ARG A 29 -29.69 10.83 6.13
C ARG A 29 -30.16 9.38 5.90
N SER A 30 -30.49 9.05 4.65
CA SER A 30 -30.81 7.69 4.21
C SER A 30 -29.62 6.77 4.50
N ARG A 31 -29.78 5.86 5.48
CA ARG A 31 -28.89 4.73 5.71
C ARG A 31 -29.10 3.74 4.56
N ARG A 32 -28.49 3.98 3.41
CA ARG A 32 -28.36 2.95 2.36
C ARG A 32 -27.41 1.87 2.90
N GLY A 33 -27.96 0.69 3.17
CA GLY A 33 -27.22 -0.48 3.63
C GLY A 33 -26.24 -0.98 2.57
N ALA A 34 -25.13 -1.56 3.02
CA ALA A 34 -24.09 -2.13 2.16
C ALA A 34 -24.65 -3.18 1.21
N THR A 35 -24.25 -3.12 -0.05
CA THR A 35 -24.67 -4.06 -1.11
C THR A 35 -24.09 -5.46 -0.87
N VAL A 36 -24.73 -6.50 -1.39
CA VAL A 36 -24.36 -7.92 -1.12
C VAL A 36 -22.93 -8.25 -1.58
N ALA A 37 -22.40 -7.56 -2.61
CA ALA A 37 -21.02 -7.69 -3.06
C ALA A 37 -20.00 -7.10 -2.07
N GLU A 38 -20.32 -6.00 -1.39
CA GLU A 38 -19.48 -5.45 -0.31
C GLU A 38 -19.44 -6.39 0.90
N GLN A 39 -20.56 -7.08 1.20
CA GLN A 39 -20.66 -7.98 2.36
C GLN A 39 -19.79 -9.23 2.24
N GLY A 40 -19.66 -9.80 1.04
CA GLY A 40 -18.78 -10.95 0.78
C GLY A 40 -17.28 -10.62 0.90
N SER A 41 -16.89 -9.43 0.43
CA SER A 41 -15.52 -8.91 0.56
C SER A 41 -15.15 -8.68 2.03
N TYR A 42 -16.09 -8.17 2.83
CA TYR A 42 -15.87 -7.92 4.27
C TYR A 42 -15.63 -9.21 5.06
N ALA A 43 -16.40 -10.27 4.81
CA ALA A 43 -16.23 -11.54 5.52
C ALA A 43 -14.86 -12.20 5.21
N GLY A 44 -14.40 -12.14 3.95
CA GLY A 44 -13.07 -12.62 3.56
C GLY A 44 -11.94 -11.81 4.20
N GLN A 45 -12.07 -10.48 4.16
CA GLN A 45 -11.11 -9.57 4.78
C GLN A 45 -10.99 -9.79 6.29
N GLN A 46 -12.10 -9.99 7.00
CA GLN A 46 -12.09 -10.24 8.44
C GLN A 46 -11.40 -11.57 8.79
N ARG A 47 -11.59 -12.62 7.97
CA ARG A 47 -10.86 -13.88 8.15
C ARG A 47 -9.35 -13.68 7.96
N PHE A 48 -8.95 -12.89 6.95
CA PHE A 48 -7.56 -12.57 6.70
C PHE A 48 -6.93 -11.75 7.84
N PHE A 49 -7.63 -10.72 8.34
CA PHE A 49 -7.18 -9.94 9.49
C PHE A 49 -7.07 -10.78 10.76
N HIS A 50 -8.03 -11.68 10.98
CA HIS A 50 -7.96 -12.63 12.08
C HIS A 50 -6.74 -13.53 11.95
N TYR A 51 -6.48 -14.07 10.76
CA TYR A 51 -5.29 -14.86 10.47
C TYR A 51 -4.01 -14.08 10.77
N ILE A 52 -3.86 -12.84 10.27
CA ILE A 52 -2.65 -12.03 10.56
C ILE A 52 -2.50 -11.79 12.06
N ARG A 53 -3.58 -11.42 12.77
CA ARG A 53 -3.54 -11.14 14.21
C ARG A 53 -3.12 -12.35 15.05
N GLN A 54 -3.43 -13.57 14.60
CA GLN A 54 -3.00 -14.79 15.26
C GLN A 54 -1.50 -15.06 15.09
N HIS A 55 -0.88 -14.56 14.02
CA HIS A 55 0.53 -14.80 13.74
C HIS A 55 1.40 -13.74 14.43
N ARG A 56 2.31 -14.18 15.31
CA ARG A 56 3.22 -13.28 16.07
C ARG A 56 4.31 -12.60 15.23
N LYS A 57 4.37 -12.86 13.92
CA LYS A 57 5.46 -12.42 13.04
C LYS A 57 5.18 -11.09 12.33
N GLY A 58 4.04 -10.46 12.57
CA GLY A 58 3.68 -9.19 11.93
C GLY A 58 2.73 -8.35 12.78
N VAL A 59 2.68 -7.06 12.47
CA VAL A 59 1.75 -6.10 13.09
C VAL A 59 0.75 -5.68 12.02
N LEU A 60 -0.55 -5.88 12.29
CA LEU A 60 -1.61 -5.37 11.43
C LEU A 60 -1.91 -3.92 11.81
N ARG A 61 -1.65 -2.99 10.88
CA ARG A 61 -2.09 -1.59 10.98
C ARG A 61 -3.17 -1.35 9.94
N LEU A 62 -4.25 -0.69 10.37
CA LEU A 62 -5.40 -0.39 9.49
C LEU A 62 -5.39 1.09 9.17
N GLY A 63 -5.68 1.42 7.90
CA GLY A 63 -5.94 2.79 7.48
C GLY A 63 -7.28 3.30 7.99
N ARG A 64 -7.65 4.49 7.52
CA ARG A 64 -8.97 5.08 7.79
C ARG A 64 -9.80 5.07 6.52
N PHE A 65 -11.10 4.87 6.68
CA PHE A 65 -12.05 5.08 5.59
C PHE A 65 -12.54 6.52 5.62
N GLN A 66 -12.47 7.19 4.48
CA GLN A 66 -13.07 8.50 4.28
C GLN A 66 -14.20 8.40 3.26
N ARG A 67 -15.33 9.05 3.54
CA ARG A 67 -16.39 9.24 2.57
C ARG A 67 -16.15 10.53 1.83
N ASP A 68 -16.11 10.45 0.52
CA ASP A 68 -16.09 11.65 -0.33
C ASP A 68 -17.54 12.16 -0.51
N ASP A 69 -17.68 13.35 -1.09
CA ASP A 69 -18.97 14.07 -1.19
C ASP A 69 -20.01 13.27 -2.00
N ASP A 70 -19.56 12.44 -2.94
CA ASP A 70 -20.39 11.55 -3.75
C ASP A 70 -20.88 10.29 -2.99
N GLY A 71 -20.46 10.13 -1.72
CA GLY A 71 -20.84 9.01 -0.86
C GLY A 71 -19.98 7.75 -1.02
N THR A 72 -19.01 7.77 -1.94
CA THR A 72 -18.03 6.68 -2.13
C THR A 72 -17.08 6.60 -0.95
N LEU A 73 -16.79 5.38 -0.50
CA LEU A 73 -15.87 5.11 0.60
C LEU A 73 -14.48 4.79 0.03
N HIS A 74 -13.50 5.61 0.37
CA HIS A 74 -12.11 5.41 -0.02
C HIS A 74 -11.25 5.12 1.20
N GLU A 75 -10.40 4.10 1.08
CA GLU A 75 -9.32 3.89 2.03
C GLU A 75 -8.27 4.98 1.86
N LYS A 76 -7.83 5.58 2.97
CA LYS A 76 -6.77 6.58 2.97
C LYS A 76 -5.80 6.34 4.12
N GLY A 77 -4.54 6.69 3.87
CA GLY A 77 -3.50 6.79 4.90
C GLY A 77 -2.66 5.54 5.10
N VAL A 78 -2.91 4.44 4.37
CA VAL A 78 -2.02 3.27 4.44
C VAL A 78 -0.66 3.57 3.84
N ASP A 79 -0.59 4.30 2.71
CA ASP A 79 0.68 4.66 2.06
C ASP A 79 1.54 5.52 2.99
N VAL A 80 0.89 6.45 3.71
CA VAL A 80 1.54 7.27 4.74
C VAL A 80 2.04 6.43 5.91
N LEU A 81 1.24 5.45 6.39
CA LEU A 81 1.68 4.55 7.45
C LEU A 81 2.90 3.74 7.04
N ILE A 82 2.93 3.22 5.81
CA ILE A 82 4.07 2.48 5.26
C ILE A 82 5.30 3.37 5.19
N ALA A 83 5.18 4.58 4.63
CA ALA A 83 6.28 5.53 4.52
C ALA A 83 6.88 5.88 5.90
N ILE A 84 6.01 6.19 6.88
CA ILE A 84 6.44 6.52 8.25
C ILE A 84 7.15 5.34 8.89
N ASP A 85 6.59 4.13 8.82
CA ASP A 85 7.19 2.96 9.46
C ASP A 85 8.53 2.59 8.81
N LEU A 86 8.64 2.70 7.49
CA LEU A 86 9.88 2.46 6.77
C LEU A 86 10.99 3.41 7.26
N VAL A 87 10.74 4.71 7.27
CA VAL A 87 11.71 5.73 7.69
C VAL A 87 12.02 5.61 9.18
N ARG A 88 11.00 5.47 10.03
CA ARG A 88 11.16 5.38 11.48
C ARG A 88 12.00 4.17 11.88
N LEU A 89 11.69 2.99 11.36
CA LEU A 89 12.43 1.78 11.69
C LEU A 89 13.87 1.83 11.13
N ALA A 90 14.10 2.49 9.99
CA ALA A 90 15.46 2.73 9.49
C ALA A 90 16.27 3.62 10.46
N ALA A 91 15.66 4.69 10.96
CA ALA A 91 16.26 5.62 11.90
C ALA A 91 16.58 4.96 13.25
N GLU A 92 15.68 4.10 13.73
CA GLU A 92 15.86 3.32 14.96
C GLU A 92 16.82 2.13 14.78
N GLY A 93 17.26 1.83 13.55
CA GLY A 93 18.08 0.65 13.25
C GLY A 93 17.33 -0.68 13.43
N GLY A 94 16.00 -0.66 13.32
CA GLY A 94 15.13 -1.82 13.51
C GLY A 94 15.19 -2.86 12.37
N TYR A 95 15.88 -2.55 11.27
CA TYR A 95 16.14 -3.50 10.19
C TYR A 95 17.43 -3.16 9.42
N ASP A 96 18.00 -4.18 8.77
CA ASP A 96 19.11 -4.02 7.82
C ASP A 96 18.61 -3.96 6.36
N THR A 97 17.60 -4.77 6.05
CA THR A 97 16.94 -4.81 4.74
C THR A 97 15.43 -4.77 4.92
N ALA A 98 14.77 -3.81 4.28
CA ALA A 98 13.32 -3.78 4.15
C ALA A 98 12.90 -4.44 2.84
N VAL A 99 11.85 -5.26 2.87
CA VAL A 99 11.20 -5.81 1.67
C VAL A 99 9.82 -5.17 1.55
N LEU A 100 9.65 -4.32 0.56
CA LEU A 100 8.42 -3.58 0.32
C LEU A 100 7.56 -4.28 -0.73
N PHE A 101 6.35 -4.65 -0.32
CA PHE A 101 5.34 -5.24 -1.19
C PHE A 101 4.38 -4.16 -1.72
N SER A 102 4.92 -3.20 -2.48
CA SER A 102 4.12 -2.12 -3.10
C SER A 102 4.78 -1.63 -4.38
N GLY A 103 3.94 -1.27 -5.36
CA GLY A 103 4.35 -0.61 -6.60
C GLY A 103 4.06 0.89 -6.64
N ASP A 104 3.64 1.48 -5.52
CA ASP A 104 3.26 2.89 -5.46
C ASP A 104 4.49 3.81 -5.54
N ALA A 105 4.46 4.74 -6.49
CA ALA A 105 5.50 5.73 -6.69
C ALA A 105 5.53 6.80 -5.58
N ASP A 106 4.44 6.98 -4.82
CA ASP A 106 4.37 7.93 -3.72
C ASP A 106 5.30 7.55 -2.55
N LEU A 107 5.77 6.29 -2.50
CA LEU A 107 6.73 5.81 -1.52
C LEU A 107 8.19 6.11 -1.90
N VAL A 108 8.47 6.56 -3.13
CA VAL A 108 9.84 6.84 -3.60
C VAL A 108 10.61 7.77 -2.66
N PRO A 109 10.08 8.92 -2.19
CA PRO A 109 10.80 9.80 -1.28
C PRO A 109 11.20 9.11 0.04
N ALA A 110 10.36 8.20 0.55
CA ALA A 110 10.66 7.43 1.75
C ALA A 110 11.80 6.42 1.50
N ILE A 111 11.80 5.76 0.34
CA ILE A 111 12.87 4.83 -0.06
C ILE A 111 14.20 5.58 -0.23
N GLU A 112 14.19 6.76 -0.88
CA GLU A 112 15.39 7.58 -1.04
C GLU A 112 15.97 7.99 0.31
N MET A 113 15.13 8.46 1.24
CA MET A 113 15.55 8.84 2.59
C MET A 113 16.22 7.67 3.32
N VAL A 114 15.60 6.50 3.31
CA VAL A 114 16.11 5.26 3.94
C VAL A 114 17.47 4.87 3.40
N ARG A 115 17.65 4.95 2.09
CA ARG A 115 18.89 4.56 1.42
C ARG A 115 20.01 5.59 1.58
N GLN A 116 19.71 6.86 1.36
CA GLN A 116 20.72 7.92 1.27
C GLN A 116 21.14 8.40 2.65
N VAL A 117 20.17 8.56 3.57
CA VAL A 117 20.42 9.09 4.92
C VAL A 117 20.72 7.95 5.89
N TYR A 118 19.83 6.97 5.98
CA TYR A 118 19.94 5.90 6.98
C TYR A 118 20.78 4.69 6.50
N ARG A 119 21.21 4.69 5.24
CA ARG A 119 22.10 3.67 4.65
C ARG A 119 21.58 2.23 4.82
N ARG A 120 20.26 2.05 4.80
CA ARG A 120 19.61 0.73 4.84
C ARG A 120 19.21 0.29 3.43
N ARG A 121 19.14 -1.03 3.25
CA ARG A 121 18.79 -1.65 1.96
C ARG A 121 17.28 -1.75 1.81
N VAL A 122 16.75 -1.45 0.62
CA VAL A 122 15.32 -1.59 0.32
C VAL A 122 15.14 -2.46 -0.93
N GLU A 123 14.56 -3.64 -0.76
CA GLU A 123 14.11 -4.50 -1.86
C GLU A 123 12.61 -4.31 -2.10
N VAL A 124 12.19 -4.43 -3.35
CA VAL A 124 10.78 -4.26 -3.73
C VAL A 124 10.27 -5.52 -4.40
N ALA A 125 9.11 -6.01 -3.96
CA ALA A 125 8.47 -7.22 -4.47
C ALA A 125 7.08 -6.92 -5.05
N ILE A 126 6.89 -7.07 -6.37
CA ILE A 126 5.64 -6.70 -7.06
C ILE A 126 5.33 -7.70 -8.20
N PRO A 127 4.05 -8.04 -8.47
CA PRO A 127 3.63 -9.01 -9.51
C PRO A 127 3.70 -8.57 -11.00
N ASP A 128 4.36 -7.44 -11.32
CA ASP A 128 4.81 -7.00 -12.68
C ASP A 128 4.13 -5.75 -13.33
N VAL A 129 4.96 -5.11 -14.18
CA VAL A 129 4.93 -4.01 -15.17
C VAL A 129 4.90 -2.53 -14.75
N ALA A 130 4.17 -2.10 -13.71
CA ALA A 130 3.84 -0.67 -13.56
C ALA A 130 4.59 0.09 -12.44
N ALA A 131 5.88 -0.21 -12.18
CA ALA A 131 6.62 0.43 -11.08
C ALA A 131 8.01 0.95 -11.50
N CYS A 132 8.11 1.65 -12.64
CA CYS A 132 9.39 2.15 -13.15
C CYS A 132 10.12 3.06 -12.14
N HIS A 133 9.41 3.98 -11.50
CA HIS A 133 9.97 4.92 -10.53
C HIS A 133 10.51 4.20 -9.28
N VAL A 134 9.74 3.23 -8.76
CA VAL A 134 10.14 2.47 -7.57
C VAL A 134 11.34 1.55 -7.87
N ARG A 135 11.34 0.87 -9.04
CA ARG A 135 12.45 0.00 -9.46
C ARG A 135 13.77 0.75 -9.65
N GLN A 136 13.73 2.02 -10.07
CA GLN A 136 14.94 2.83 -10.25
C GLN A 136 15.61 3.18 -8.92
N VAL A 137 14.81 3.29 -7.85
CA VAL A 137 15.30 3.73 -6.54
C VAL A 137 15.56 2.56 -5.60
N ALA A 138 14.90 1.42 -5.78
CA ALA A 138 15.11 0.22 -4.97
C ALA A 138 16.46 -0.49 -5.24
N ASP A 139 17.00 -1.20 -4.23
CA ASP A 139 18.30 -1.88 -4.33
C ASP A 139 18.19 -3.18 -5.12
N ALA A 140 17.04 -3.83 -5.01
CA ALA A 140 16.70 -4.99 -5.78
C ALA A 140 15.21 -5.03 -6.02
N TYR A 141 14.84 -5.71 -7.10
CA TYR A 141 13.47 -5.99 -7.46
C TYR A 141 13.28 -7.51 -7.50
N ARG A 142 12.20 -7.99 -6.88
CA ARG A 142 11.76 -9.38 -6.96
C ARG A 142 10.37 -9.42 -7.58
N GLU A 143 10.22 -10.24 -8.61
CA GLU A 143 8.91 -10.47 -9.19
C GLU A 143 8.11 -11.40 -8.28
N ILE A 144 6.83 -11.07 -8.08
CA ILE A 144 5.89 -11.93 -7.37
C ILE A 144 5.03 -12.64 -8.41
N ASP A 145 5.50 -13.80 -8.84
CA ASP A 145 4.85 -14.58 -9.89
C ASP A 145 3.96 -15.70 -9.31
N ALA A 146 3.11 -16.27 -10.17
CA ALA A 146 2.26 -17.40 -9.80
C ALA A 146 3.08 -18.63 -9.31
N PRO A 147 4.25 -18.96 -9.89
CA PRO A 147 5.16 -19.96 -9.34
C PRO A 147 5.57 -19.72 -7.88
N LEU A 148 5.95 -18.49 -7.51
CA LEU A 148 6.31 -18.13 -6.14
C LEU A 148 5.12 -18.35 -5.20
N PHE A 149 3.93 -17.90 -5.59
CA PHE A 149 2.70 -18.13 -4.81
C PHE A 149 2.43 -19.63 -4.61
N LYS A 150 2.54 -20.43 -5.67
CA LYS A 150 2.32 -21.87 -5.60
C LYS A 150 3.33 -22.54 -4.66
N LYS A 151 4.60 -22.13 -4.69
CA LYS A 151 5.64 -22.63 -3.78
C LYS A 151 5.35 -22.27 -2.33
N VAL A 152 4.93 -21.03 -2.05
CA VAL A 152 4.61 -20.59 -0.68
C VAL A 152 3.36 -21.32 -0.15
N MET A 153 2.34 -21.48 -0.98
CA MET A 153 1.12 -22.22 -0.60
C MET A 153 1.40 -23.72 -0.36
N LEU A 154 2.22 -24.34 -1.20
CA LEU A 154 2.64 -25.74 -1.01
C LEU A 154 3.52 -25.91 0.24
N GLY A 155 4.41 -24.95 0.52
CA GLY A 155 5.23 -24.97 1.74
C GLY A 155 4.42 -24.76 3.02
N ALA A 156 3.33 -23.98 2.97
CA ALA A 156 2.40 -23.82 4.08
C ALA A 156 1.58 -25.10 4.37
N LEU A 157 1.36 -25.93 3.34
CA LEU A 157 0.67 -27.22 3.44
C LEU A 157 1.62 -28.40 3.71
N GLY A 158 2.92 -28.25 3.44
CA GLY A 158 3.95 -29.28 3.56
C GLY A 158 4.71 -29.31 4.89
N GLY A 159 4.15 -28.76 5.97
CA GLY A 159 4.76 -28.70 7.31
C GLY A 159 4.91 -30.05 8.04
N SER A 160 4.99 -31.17 7.33
CA SER A 160 5.36 -32.47 7.90
C SER A 160 6.20 -33.24 6.89
N THR A 161 7.30 -33.80 7.39
CA THR A 161 8.27 -34.70 6.74
C THR A 161 9.34 -34.07 5.85
N GLU A 162 10.45 -33.69 6.48
CA GLU A 162 11.76 -34.25 6.08
C GLU A 162 12.59 -34.43 7.36
N LYS A 163 12.68 -35.68 7.83
CA LYS A 163 13.53 -36.12 8.92
C LYS A 163 14.86 -36.55 8.29
N ARG A 164 15.92 -35.87 8.72
CA ARG A 164 17.32 -36.32 8.85
C ARG A 164 18.07 -36.83 7.62
#